data_AF-E5ASP6-F1
#
_entry.id   AF-E5ASP6-F1
#
_cell.length_a   1.000
_cell.length_b   1.000
_cell.length_c   1.000
_cell.angle_alpha   90.00
_cell.angle_beta   90.00
_cell.angle_gamma   90.00
#
_symmetry.space_group_name_H-M   'P 1'
#
loop_
_entity.id
_entity.type
_entity.pdbx_description
1 polymer ?
#
loop_
_entity_poly.entity_id
_entity_poly.type
_entity_poly.pdbx_seq_one_letter_code
_entity_poly.pdbx_strand_id
1 'polypeptide(L)' 'MPMKCTSELNEVEKRALRELALRHPYEDFRIRGQGLLLLDAGQRVHEIAAQLEVSKKTV' A
#
# COMPACT_ATOMS: atom_id res chain seq x y z
N MET A 1 1.78 -22.76 0.97
CA MET A 1 2.61 -21.76 1.69
C MET A 1 2.04 -20.39 1.38
N PRO A 2 1.65 -19.55 2.37
CA PRO A 2 1.22 -18.19 2.06
C PRO A 2 2.39 -17.45 1.40
N MET A 3 2.16 -16.87 0.20
CA MET A 3 3.18 -16.09 -0.50
C MET A 3 3.56 -14.88 0.35
N LYS A 4 4.85 -14.75 0.65
CA LYS A 4 5.40 -13.61 1.34
C LYS A 4 5.56 -12.49 0.29
N CYS A 5 4.57 -11.61 0.20
CA CYS A 5 4.73 -10.37 -0.56
C CYS A 5 5.64 -9.44 0.24
N THR A 6 6.78 -9.08 -0.33
CA THR A 6 7.70 -8.08 0.20
C THR A 6 7.95 -7.03 -0.87
N SER A 7 8.06 -5.78 -0.47
CA SER A 7 8.50 -4.68 -1.32
C SER A 7 9.71 -4.01 -0.68
N GLU A 8 10.72 -3.69 -1.48
CA GLU A 8 11.86 -2.90 -1.07
C GLU A 8 11.85 -1.62 -1.91
N LEU A 9 11.47 -0.53 -1.29
CA LEU A 9 11.36 0.78 -1.94
C LEU A 9 12.59 1.62 -1.62
N ASN A 10 13.10 2.34 -2.62
CA ASN A 10 14.07 3.40 -2.40
C ASN A 10 13.38 4.71 -1.96
N GLU A 11 14.18 5.71 -1.57
CA GLU A 11 13.64 6.98 -1.06
C GLU A 11 12.83 7.78 -2.11
N VAL A 12 13.16 7.66 -3.39
CA VAL A 12 12.43 8.32 -4.48
C VAL A 12 11.05 7.67 -4.65
N GLU A 13 10.98 6.34 -4.63
CA GLU A 13 9.74 5.58 -4.70
C GLU A 13 8.85 5.84 -3.48
N LYS A 14 9.42 5.86 -2.27
CA LYS A 14 8.69 6.21 -1.05
C LYS A 14 8.10 7.61 -1.13
N ARG A 15 8.88 8.59 -1.63
CA ARG A 15 8.39 9.96 -1.82
C ARG A 15 7.25 10.00 -2.82
N ALA A 16 7.39 9.35 -3.98
CA ALA A 16 6.35 9.29 -5.00
C ALA A 16 5.05 8.66 -4.45
N LEU A 17 5.16 7.56 -3.70
CA LEU A 17 4.00 6.89 -3.10
C LEU A 17 3.35 7.71 -2.00
N ARG A 18 4.12 8.50 -1.22
CA ARG A 18 3.55 9.45 -0.25
C ARG A 18 2.75 10.54 -0.95
N GLU A 19 3.28 11.09 -2.04
CA GLU A 19 2.57 12.11 -2.85
C GLU A 19 1.30 11.52 -3.50
N LEU A 20 1.40 10.30 -4.04
CA LEU A 20 0.25 9.55 -4.58
C LEU A 20 -0.82 9.33 -3.51
N ALA A 21 -0.44 8.82 -2.34
CA ALA A 21 -1.35 8.54 -1.22
C ALA A 21 -2.07 9.80 -0.72
N LEU A 22 -1.41 10.95 -0.75
CA LEU A 22 -1.97 12.21 -0.23
C LEU A 22 -2.87 12.94 -1.24
N ARG A 23 -2.50 12.97 -2.52
CA ARG A 23 -3.03 13.98 -3.46
C ARG A 23 -3.75 13.43 -4.68
N HIS A 24 -3.72 12.12 -4.92
CA HIS A 24 -4.32 11.57 -6.13
C HIS A 24 -5.86 11.72 -6.13
N PRO A 25 -6.48 12.12 -7.25
CA PRO A 25 -7.94 12.36 -7.32
C PRO A 25 -8.78 11.10 -7.08
N TYR A 26 -8.25 9.92 -7.43
CA TYR A 26 -8.94 8.65 -7.25
C TYR A 26 -8.52 7.95 -5.96
N GLU A 27 -9.50 7.54 -5.15
CA GLU A 27 -9.30 6.85 -3.86
C GLU A 27 -8.49 5.56 -4.00
N ASP A 28 -8.76 4.75 -5.02
CA ASP A 28 -8.07 3.47 -5.21
C ASP A 28 -6.55 3.64 -5.35
N PHE A 29 -6.11 4.69 -6.05
CA PHE A 29 -4.69 4.99 -6.18
C PHE A 29 -4.09 5.48 -4.86
N ARG A 30 -4.84 6.26 -4.07
CA ARG A 30 -4.38 6.70 -2.76
C ARG A 30 -4.18 5.50 -1.83
N ILE A 31 -5.17 4.61 -1.78
CA ILE A 31 -5.15 3.38 -1.00
C ILE A 31 -4.00 2.48 -1.43
N ARG A 32 -3.80 2.27 -2.75
CA ARG A 32 -2.69 1.44 -3.25
C ARG A 32 -1.33 2.05 -2.93
N GLY A 33 -1.19 3.37 -3.04
CA GLY A 33 0.02 4.08 -2.62
C GLY A 33 0.34 3.88 -1.14
N GLN A 34 -0.68 4.02 -0.28
CA GLN A 34 -0.55 3.78 1.15
C GLN A 34 -0.23 2.31 1.46
N GLY A 35 -0.89 1.36 0.79
CA GLY A 35 -0.65 -0.07 0.98
C GLY A 35 0.78 -0.49 0.64
N LEU A 36 1.37 0.06 -0.42
CA LEU A 36 2.77 -0.21 -0.79
C LEU A 36 3.76 0.34 0.24
N LEU A 37 3.50 1.53 0.81
CA LEU A 37 4.33 2.08 1.89
C LEU A 37 4.29 1.23 3.16
N LEU A 38 3.11 0.69 3.51
CA LEU A 38 2.94 -0.18 4.66
C LEU A 38 3.59 -1.56 4.44
N LEU A 39 3.55 -2.06 3.21
CA LEU A 39 4.21 -3.31 2.84
C LEU A 39 5.74 -3.19 2.92
N ASP A 40 6.30 -2.07 2.45
CA ASP A 40 7.73 -1.74 2.59
C ASP A 40 8.16 -1.57 4.05
N ALA A 41 7.26 -1.05 4.90
CA ALA A 41 7.47 -1.00 6.35
C ALA A 41 7.37 -2.38 7.03
N GLY A 42 7.11 -3.45 6.29
CA GLY A 42 7.12 -4.84 6.77
C GLY A 42 5.78 -5.33 7.33
N GLN A 43 4.68 -4.59 7.17
CA GLN A 43 3.37 -5.06 7.59
C GLN A 43 2.86 -6.18 6.66
N ARG A 44 2.06 -7.10 7.22
CA ARG A 44 1.52 -8.22 6.43
C ARG A 44 0.32 -7.77 5.61
N VAL A 45 0.20 -8.28 4.38
CA VAL A 45 -0.86 -7.90 3.42
C VAL A 45 -2.27 -7.96 4.02
N HIS A 46 -2.58 -8.96 4.85
CA HIS A 46 -3.92 -9.07 5.47
C HIS A 46 -4.16 -8.03 6.56
N GLU A 47 -3.13 -7.61 7.29
CA GLU A 47 -3.21 -6.52 8.28
C GLU A 47 -3.43 -5.19 7.56
N ILE A 48 -2.69 -4.96 6.47
CA ILE A 48 -2.85 -3.78 5.61
C ILE A 48 -4.26 -3.74 5.02
N ALA A 49 -4.76 -4.87 4.51
CA ALA A 49 -6.09 -4.94 3.91
C ALA A 49 -7.22 -4.67 4.92
N ALA A 50 -7.04 -5.07 6.18
CA ALA A 50 -7.95 -4.72 7.27
C ALA A 50 -7.84 -3.24 7.64
N GLN A 51 -6.62 -2.71 7.78
CA GLN A 51 -6.34 -1.31 8.13
C GLN A 51 -6.88 -0.32 7.09
N LEU A 52 -6.82 -0.67 5.81
CA LEU A 52 -7.29 0.18 4.70
C LEU A 52 -8.75 -0.12 4.29
N GLU A 53 -9.45 -0.98 5.02
CA GLU A 53 -10.85 -1.38 4.75
C GLU A 53 -11.09 -1.89 3.31
N VAL A 54 -10.08 -2.55 2.73
CA VAL A 54 -10.13 -3.08 1.34
C VAL A 54 -10.32 -4.59 1.27
N SER A 55 -10.41 -5.27 2.41
CA SER A 55 -10.64 -6.72 2.49
C SER A 55 -11.90 -7.22 1.76
N LYS A 56 -12.87 -6.33 1.51
CA LYS A 56 -14.12 -6.62 0.78
C LYS A 56 -14.19 -5.94 -0.60
N LYS A 57 -13.19 -5.15 -0.97
CA LYS A 57 -13.14 -4.44 -2.26
C LYS A 57 -12.43 -5.36 -3.27
N THR A 58 -13.04 -5.54 -4.44
CA THR A 58 -12.42 -6.27 -5.55
C THR A 58 -11.21 -5.50 -6.08
N VAL A 59 -10.12 -6.23 -6.34
CA VAL A 59 -8.86 -5.69 -6.89
C VAL A 59 -9.00 -5.28 -8.34
#